data_AF-A0A522EBD6-F1
#
_entry.id   AF-A0A522EBD6-F1
#
_cell.length_a   1.000
_cell.length_b   1.000
_cell.length_c   1.000
_cell.angle_alpha   90.00
_cell.angle_beta   90.00
_cell.angle_gamma   90.00
#
_symmetry.space_group_name_H-M   'P 1'
#
loop_
_entity.id
_entity.type
_entity.pdbx_description
1 polymer ?
#
loop_
_entity_poly.entity_id
_entity_poly.type
_entity_poly.pdbx_seq_one_letter_code
_entity_poly.pdbx_strand_id
1 'polypeptide(L)'
;MNPEKEIVNVWLNKQGFFTINNINAGRNRIIDIIAIKQTRRKIDEVWHVEVHASLVSPQLSERERSDLAQKFENPQIISAVKKTIREFIGEEAEPRKVLISTVESIPIPNVEVIRFDDVIVDVLSTLDRQNYRDDALRTLQLMKYLVLRKPAVLKSVIGKLKGESEVRRGYRREVITELLSSEQAKSELRNKSSESLLVEILEGSSLASSEKFAKLLATKILSKRARTAFLKELIPQAVEEEKKEQSLDRFI
;
A
#
# COMPACT_ATOMS: atom_id res chain seq x y z
N MET A 1 -5.84 12.84 -19.87
CA MET A 1 -4.44 12.62 -19.43
C MET A 1 -4.32 11.12 -19.18
N ASN A 2 -3.12 10.51 -19.10
CA ASN A 2 -3.06 9.07 -18.81
C ASN A 2 -3.41 8.84 -17.33
N PRO A 3 -4.16 7.78 -16.96
CA PRO A 3 -4.59 7.53 -15.58
C PRO A 3 -3.44 7.55 -14.56
N GLU A 4 -2.28 7.05 -14.93
CA GLU A 4 -1.11 6.99 -14.06
C GLU A 4 -0.55 8.38 -13.77
N LYS A 5 -0.59 9.28 -14.77
CA LYS A 5 -0.21 10.69 -14.58
C LYS A 5 -1.23 11.43 -13.74
N GLU A 6 -2.52 11.09 -13.83
CA GLU A 6 -3.58 11.66 -12.98
C GLU A 6 -3.36 11.28 -11.51
N ILE A 7 -3.07 10.01 -11.23
CA ILE A 7 -2.73 9.51 -9.89
C ILE A 7 -1.49 10.22 -9.34
N VAL A 8 -0.42 10.32 -10.14
CA VAL A 8 0.81 11.02 -9.75
C VAL A 8 0.55 12.49 -9.48
N ASN A 9 -0.25 13.17 -10.30
CA ASN A 9 -0.61 14.57 -10.07
C ASN A 9 -1.29 14.77 -8.72
N VAL A 10 -2.22 13.89 -8.38
CA VAL A 10 -2.94 13.96 -7.10
C VAL A 10 -1.98 13.73 -5.93
N TRP A 11 -1.06 12.79 -6.08
CA TRP A 11 -0.01 12.54 -5.10
C TRP A 11 0.90 13.77 -4.92
N LEU A 12 1.41 14.36 -6.00
CA LEU A 12 2.25 15.57 -5.96
C LEU A 12 1.51 16.76 -5.31
N ASN A 13 0.24 16.97 -5.68
CA ASN A 13 -0.58 18.03 -5.11
C ASN A 13 -0.76 17.86 -3.59
N LYS A 14 -0.95 16.63 -3.11
CA LYS A 14 -1.02 16.31 -1.67
C LYS A 14 0.30 16.65 -0.94
N GLN A 15 1.44 16.52 -1.61
CA GLN A 15 2.75 16.90 -1.06
C GLN A 15 3.00 18.41 -1.10
N GLY A 16 2.05 19.21 -1.59
CA GLY A 16 2.10 20.66 -1.66
C GLY A 16 2.74 21.21 -2.95
N PHE A 17 2.92 20.36 -3.97
CA PHE A 17 3.36 20.83 -5.28
C PHE A 17 2.18 21.38 -6.08
N PHE A 18 2.45 22.39 -6.89
CA PHE A 18 1.67 22.73 -8.07
C PHE A 18 2.28 22.03 -9.28
N THR A 19 1.46 21.52 -10.20
CA THR A 19 1.94 20.73 -11.34
C THR A 19 1.61 21.34 -12.70
N ILE A 20 2.55 21.21 -13.63
CA ILE A 20 2.43 21.60 -15.03
C ILE A 20 2.61 20.33 -15.86
N ASN A 21 1.60 19.98 -16.67
CA ASN A 21 1.51 18.67 -17.30
C ASN A 21 1.73 18.73 -18.82
N ASN A 22 2.27 17.64 -19.37
CA ASN A 22 2.41 17.38 -20.81
C ASN A 22 3.09 18.53 -21.58
N ILE A 23 4.27 18.94 -21.14
CA ILE A 23 5.00 20.06 -21.72
C ILE A 23 5.66 19.59 -23.03
N ASN A 24 5.37 20.29 -24.12
CA ASN A 24 5.94 19.98 -25.43
C ASN A 24 7.40 20.46 -25.51
N ALA A 25 8.34 19.52 -25.60
CA ALA A 25 9.77 19.80 -25.74
C ALA A 25 10.24 19.83 -27.21
N GLY A 26 9.31 19.76 -28.18
CA GLY A 26 9.57 19.71 -29.61
C GLY A 26 9.91 18.30 -30.13
N ARG A 27 9.92 18.14 -31.46
CA ARG A 27 10.25 16.88 -32.17
C ARG A 27 9.55 15.62 -31.58
N ASN A 28 8.25 15.73 -31.31
CA ASN A 28 7.42 14.68 -30.71
C ASN A 28 7.85 14.21 -29.32
N ARG A 29 8.57 15.05 -28.56
CA ARG A 29 8.91 14.76 -27.15
C ARG A 29 8.00 15.53 -26.22
N ILE A 30 7.51 14.82 -25.21
CA ILE A 30 6.62 15.35 -24.18
C ILE A 30 7.28 15.06 -22.83
N ILE A 31 7.44 16.11 -22.04
CA ILE A 31 7.77 16.02 -20.62
C ILE A 31 6.47 15.76 -19.88
N ASP A 32 6.46 14.76 -19.01
CA ASP A 32 5.23 14.35 -18.37
C ASP A 32 4.72 15.40 -17.38
N ILE A 33 5.52 15.76 -16.36
CA ILE A 33 5.11 16.68 -15.30
C ILE A 33 6.32 17.52 -14.83
N ILE A 34 6.11 18.82 -14.65
CA ILE A 34 6.96 19.67 -13.79
C ILE A 34 6.17 19.99 -12.52
N ALA A 35 6.74 19.69 -11.36
CA ALA A 35 6.14 19.93 -10.06
C ALA A 35 6.92 21.02 -9.32
N ILE A 36 6.24 22.04 -8.81
CA ILE A 36 6.86 23.19 -8.14
C ILE A 36 6.23 23.35 -6.76
N LYS A 37 7.06 23.41 -5.71
CA LYS A 37 6.65 23.67 -4.34
C LYS A 37 7.18 25.01 -3.88
N GLN A 38 6.30 25.86 -3.38
CA GLN A 38 6.62 27.23 -2.97
C GLN A 38 6.06 27.53 -1.57
N THR A 39 6.92 27.95 -0.65
CA THR A 39 6.51 28.40 0.69
C THR A 39 6.83 29.87 0.88
N ARG A 40 5.85 30.66 1.33
CA ARG A 40 6.02 32.10 1.65
C ARG A 40 6.73 32.89 0.54
N ARG A 41 6.34 32.64 -0.71
CA ARG A 41 6.88 33.26 -1.94
C ARG A 41 8.31 32.86 -2.33
N LYS A 42 8.95 31.92 -1.64
CA LYS A 42 10.24 31.33 -2.06
C LYS A 42 10.02 29.96 -2.67
N ILE A 43 10.76 29.64 -3.73
CA ILE A 43 10.82 28.28 -4.27
C ILE A 43 11.50 27.40 -3.24
N ASP A 44 10.83 26.32 -2.83
CA ASP A 44 11.44 25.31 -1.99
C ASP A 44 12.02 24.18 -2.86
N GLU A 45 11.21 23.66 -3.78
CA GLU A 45 11.56 22.49 -4.60
C GLU A 45 10.96 22.59 -6.00
N VAL A 46 11.72 22.12 -6.99
CA VAL A 46 11.25 21.95 -8.37
C VAL A 46 11.64 20.56 -8.84
N TRP A 47 10.67 19.79 -9.33
CA TRP A 47 10.89 18.43 -9.82
C TRP A 47 10.51 18.34 -11.30
N HIS A 48 11.37 17.68 -12.08
CA HIS A 48 11.05 17.14 -13.39
C HIS A 48 10.69 15.67 -13.21
N VAL A 49 9.41 15.35 -13.41
CA VAL A 49 8.85 14.03 -13.15
C VAL A 49 8.46 13.35 -14.46
N GLU A 50 8.96 12.14 -14.66
CA GLU A 50 8.53 11.22 -15.72
C GLU A 50 7.80 10.01 -15.12
N VAL A 51 6.75 9.54 -15.78
CA VAL A 51 5.93 8.43 -15.29
C VAL A 51 6.04 7.25 -16.24
N HIS A 52 6.56 6.13 -15.74
CA HIS A 52 6.65 4.87 -16.47
C HIS A 52 5.98 3.73 -15.70
N ALA A 53 4.71 3.51 -15.97
CA ALA A 53 3.95 2.40 -15.42
C ALA A 53 3.73 1.32 -16.49
N SER A 54 4.37 0.17 -16.32
CA SER A 54 4.15 -1.02 -17.14
C SER A 54 3.46 -2.12 -16.34
N LEU A 55 2.40 -2.70 -16.90
CA LEU A 55 1.63 -3.80 -16.31
C LEU A 55 2.05 -5.18 -16.83
N VAL A 56 2.84 -5.23 -17.91
CA VAL A 56 3.10 -6.46 -18.68
C VAL A 56 4.51 -6.98 -18.45
N SER A 57 5.49 -6.08 -18.28
CA SER A 57 6.88 -6.47 -18.08
C SER A 57 7.38 -5.98 -16.72
N PRO A 58 7.83 -6.88 -15.82
CA PRO A 58 8.46 -6.48 -14.57
C PRO A 58 9.89 -5.96 -14.77
N GLN A 59 10.40 -5.96 -16.01
CA GLN A 59 11.76 -5.57 -16.35
C GLN A 59 11.76 -4.66 -17.59
N LEU A 60 12.60 -3.64 -17.58
CA LEU A 60 12.84 -2.81 -18.76
C LEU A 60 13.87 -3.46 -19.68
N SER A 61 13.54 -3.49 -20.98
CA SER A 61 14.52 -3.74 -22.04
C SER A 61 15.59 -2.63 -22.08
N GLU A 62 16.76 -2.93 -22.66
CA GLU A 62 17.83 -1.94 -22.83
C GLU A 62 17.36 -0.69 -23.61
N ARG A 63 16.50 -0.91 -24.61
CA ARG A 63 15.91 0.18 -25.40
C ARG A 63 15.05 1.09 -24.53
N GLU A 64 14.17 0.53 -23.71
CA GLU A 64 13.30 1.34 -22.84
C GLU A 64 14.12 2.10 -21.78
N ARG A 65 15.18 1.49 -21.25
CA ARG A 65 16.10 2.19 -20.32
C ARG A 65 16.78 3.38 -21.00
N SER A 66 17.25 3.19 -22.23
CA SER A 66 17.87 4.25 -23.03
C SER A 66 16.85 5.37 -23.33
N ASP A 67 15.64 5.02 -23.73
CA ASP A 67 14.56 5.98 -24.01
C ASP A 67 14.18 6.79 -22.75
N LEU A 68 14.14 6.16 -21.57
CA LEU A 68 13.92 6.84 -20.29
C LEU A 68 15.08 7.76 -19.90
N ALA A 69 16.32 7.32 -20.05
CA ALA A 69 17.49 8.16 -19.78
C ALA A 69 17.50 9.40 -20.69
N GLN A 70 17.15 9.22 -21.97
CA GLN A 70 17.00 10.33 -22.91
C GLN A 70 15.94 11.34 -22.48
N LYS A 71 14.90 10.93 -21.74
CA LYS A 71 13.93 11.89 -21.19
C LYS A 71 14.55 12.88 -20.21
N PHE A 72 15.68 12.56 -19.58
CA PHE A 72 16.33 13.40 -18.56
C PHE A 72 17.62 14.08 -19.04
N GLU A 73 18.26 13.54 -20.08
CA GLU A 73 19.57 14.00 -20.56
C GLU A 73 19.47 14.79 -21.87
N ASN A 74 18.35 14.68 -22.60
CA ASN A 74 18.24 15.32 -23.90
C ASN A 74 18.31 16.86 -23.77
N PRO A 75 19.22 17.54 -24.50
CA PRO A 75 19.37 18.99 -24.40
C PRO A 75 18.10 19.79 -24.72
N GLN A 76 17.25 19.27 -25.61
CA GLN A 76 15.98 19.92 -25.96
C GLN A 76 14.98 19.83 -24.81
N ILE A 77 14.96 18.70 -24.09
CA ILE A 77 14.13 18.52 -22.90
C ILE A 77 14.64 19.42 -21.77
N ILE A 78 15.95 19.41 -21.49
CA ILE A 78 16.55 20.24 -20.46
C ILE A 78 16.22 21.73 -20.71
N SER A 79 16.37 22.19 -21.95
CA SER A 79 16.04 23.56 -22.33
C SER A 79 14.55 23.87 -22.15
N ALA A 80 13.67 22.96 -22.56
CA ALA A 80 12.22 23.12 -22.38
C ALA A 80 11.83 23.18 -20.89
N VAL A 81 12.41 22.30 -20.06
CA VAL A 81 12.18 22.30 -18.61
C VAL A 81 12.62 23.63 -18.00
N LYS A 82 13.84 24.09 -18.28
CA LYS A 82 14.35 25.38 -17.77
C LYS A 82 13.49 26.55 -18.21
N LYS A 83 13.05 26.54 -19.48
CA LYS A 83 12.14 27.55 -20.02
C LYS A 83 10.80 27.56 -19.26
N THR A 84 10.17 26.41 -19.08
CA THR A 84 8.89 26.32 -18.37
C THR A 84 9.02 26.74 -16.91
N ILE A 85 10.08 26.35 -16.21
CA ILE A 85 10.35 26.80 -14.84
C ILE A 85 10.44 28.33 -14.80
N ARG A 86 11.21 28.94 -15.71
CA ARG A 86 11.36 30.40 -15.77
C ARG A 86 10.05 31.10 -16.11
N GLU A 87 9.23 30.55 -16.99
CA GLU A 87 7.93 31.12 -17.36
C GLU A 87 6.94 31.15 -16.18
N PHE A 88 6.94 30.10 -15.35
CA PHE A 88 6.00 29.99 -14.24
C PHE A 88 6.48 30.66 -12.95
N ILE A 89 7.79 30.70 -12.71
CA ILE A 89 8.33 31.18 -11.44
C ILE A 89 9.13 32.49 -11.57
N GLY A 90 9.56 32.85 -12.78
CA GLY A 90 10.29 34.09 -13.07
C GLY A 90 11.80 34.02 -12.81
N GLU A 91 12.31 32.90 -12.29
CA GLU A 91 13.73 32.68 -12.02
C GLU A 91 14.21 31.30 -12.53
N GLU A 92 15.52 31.12 -12.65
CA GLU A 92 16.09 29.81 -12.96
C GLU A 92 16.21 28.95 -11.70
N ALA A 93 15.75 27.70 -11.80
CA ALA A 93 15.99 26.68 -10.80
C ALA A 93 16.42 25.38 -11.48
N GLU A 94 17.36 24.66 -10.88
CA GLU A 94 17.76 23.35 -11.36
C GLU A 94 16.81 22.29 -10.77
N PRO A 95 16.04 21.58 -11.61
CA PRO A 95 15.03 20.65 -11.12
C PRO A 95 15.66 19.34 -10.63
N ARG A 96 15.10 18.79 -9.56
CA ARG A 96 15.33 17.40 -9.18
C ARG A 96 14.69 16.48 -10.21
N LYS A 97 15.44 15.49 -10.70
CA LYS A 97 14.95 14.52 -11.69
C LYS A 97 14.34 13.33 -10.98
N VAL A 98 13.07 13.05 -11.27
CA VAL A 98 12.30 11.98 -10.61
C VAL A 98 11.65 11.10 -11.67
N LEU A 99 11.84 9.78 -11.54
CA LEU A 99 11.16 8.77 -12.32
C LEU A 99 10.22 8.00 -11.42
N ILE A 100 8.92 8.02 -11.72
CA ILE A 100 7.95 7.19 -11.02
C ILE A 100 7.71 5.93 -11.84
N SER A 101 7.99 4.75 -11.27
CA SER A 101 7.90 3.50 -12.02
C SER A 101 7.37 2.29 -11.27
N THR A 102 6.72 1.38 -11.99
CA THR A 102 6.35 0.04 -11.50
C THR A 102 7.52 -0.96 -11.53
N VAL A 103 8.62 -0.63 -12.22
CA VAL A 103 9.81 -1.49 -12.30
C VAL A 103 10.77 -1.14 -11.18
N GLU A 104 11.19 -2.15 -10.42
CA GLU A 104 12.15 -1.96 -9.33
C GLU A 104 13.55 -1.66 -9.87
N SER A 105 14.23 -0.67 -9.28
CA SER A 105 15.66 -0.37 -9.47
C SER A 105 16.08 -0.15 -10.94
N ILE A 106 15.67 0.98 -11.51
CA ILE A 106 16.16 1.44 -12.81
C ILE A 106 17.36 2.38 -12.55
N PRO A 107 18.61 1.94 -12.76
CA PRO A 107 19.76 2.81 -12.51
C PRO A 107 19.89 3.82 -13.64
N ILE A 108 19.32 5.01 -13.45
CA ILE A 108 19.58 6.18 -14.30
C ILE A 108 20.39 7.19 -13.47
N PRO A 109 21.58 7.61 -13.93
CA PRO A 109 22.42 8.54 -13.18
C PRO A 109 21.68 9.84 -12.84
N ASN A 110 21.79 10.28 -11.58
CA ASN A 110 21.19 11.52 -11.07
C ASN A 110 19.65 11.60 -11.21
N VAL A 111 18.97 10.45 -11.28
CA VAL A 111 17.50 10.37 -11.27
C VAL A 111 17.06 9.59 -10.04
N GLU A 112 16.19 10.18 -9.24
CA GLU A 112 15.53 9.48 -8.15
C GLU A 112 14.41 8.61 -8.72
N VAL A 113 14.36 7.34 -8.32
CA VAL A 113 13.29 6.43 -8.70
C VAL A 113 12.34 6.24 -7.53
N ILE A 114 11.06 6.58 -7.73
CA ILE A 114 9.98 6.37 -6.77
C ILE A 114 9.09 5.25 -7.29
N ARG A 115 8.74 4.30 -6.42
CA ARG A 115 7.86 3.20 -6.81
C ARG A 115 6.44 3.72 -7.02
N PHE A 116 5.84 3.34 -8.13
CA PHE A 116 4.44 3.68 -8.42
C PHE A 116 3.48 3.01 -7.43
N ASP A 117 3.85 1.86 -6.87
CA ASP A 117 3.08 1.17 -5.82
C ASP A 117 2.91 2.07 -4.58
N ASP A 118 4.00 2.73 -4.14
CA ASP A 118 3.98 3.61 -2.97
C ASP A 118 3.09 4.83 -3.23
N VAL A 119 3.17 5.39 -4.45
CA VAL A 119 2.30 6.50 -4.90
C VAL A 119 0.83 6.09 -4.85
N ILE A 120 0.48 4.90 -5.36
CA ILE A 120 -0.91 4.40 -5.32
C ILE A 120 -1.38 4.23 -3.87
N VAL A 121 -0.58 3.60 -3.01
CA VAL A 121 -0.93 3.37 -1.60
C VAL A 121 -1.19 4.70 -0.89
N ASP A 122 -0.32 5.68 -1.10
CA ASP A 122 -0.47 7.03 -0.54
C ASP A 122 -1.74 7.72 -1.01
N VAL A 123 -2.10 7.63 -2.30
CA VAL A 123 -3.33 8.21 -2.84
C VAL A 123 -4.55 7.48 -2.31
N LEU A 124 -4.56 6.14 -2.36
CA LEU A 124 -5.66 5.31 -1.86
C LEU A 124 -5.94 5.55 -0.38
N SER A 125 -4.92 5.77 0.44
CA SER A 125 -5.08 6.07 1.87
C SER A 125 -5.95 7.30 2.11
N THR A 126 -5.90 8.28 1.21
CA THR A 126 -6.64 9.55 1.32
C THR A 126 -7.99 9.59 0.63
N LEU A 127 -8.29 8.65 -0.26
CA LEU A 127 -9.59 8.62 -0.92
C LEU A 127 -10.70 8.39 0.11
N ASP A 128 -11.58 9.38 0.27
CA ASP A 128 -12.70 9.33 1.20
C ASP A 128 -13.99 8.89 0.45
N ARG A 129 -15.17 9.33 0.91
CA ARG A 129 -16.47 9.02 0.28
C ARG A 129 -16.98 10.14 -0.63
N GLN A 130 -16.18 11.18 -0.87
CA GLN A 130 -16.58 12.29 -1.73
C GLN A 130 -16.71 11.85 -3.19
N ASN A 131 -17.50 12.62 -3.94
CA ASN A 131 -17.72 12.36 -5.35
C ASN A 131 -16.56 12.94 -6.17
N TYR A 132 -15.49 12.16 -6.39
CA TYR A 132 -14.39 12.57 -7.26
C TYR A 132 -14.86 12.68 -8.71
N ARG A 133 -14.55 13.81 -9.35
CA ARG A 133 -14.83 14.07 -10.78
C ARG A 133 -13.82 13.41 -11.72
N ASP A 134 -12.62 13.16 -11.21
CA ASP A 134 -11.54 12.51 -11.94
C ASP A 134 -11.83 11.01 -12.03
N ASP A 135 -11.85 10.47 -13.25
CA ASP A 135 -12.23 9.09 -13.52
C ASP A 135 -11.22 8.07 -12.95
N ALA A 136 -9.93 8.41 -12.95
CA ALA A 136 -8.90 7.56 -12.35
C ALA A 136 -9.07 7.46 -10.84
N LEU A 137 -9.27 8.60 -10.16
CA LEU A 137 -9.54 8.63 -8.72
C LEU A 137 -10.87 7.98 -8.35
N ARG A 138 -11.92 8.21 -9.14
CA ARG A 138 -13.23 7.57 -8.94
C ARG A 138 -13.09 6.05 -9.08
N THR A 139 -12.32 5.57 -10.05
CA THR A 139 -12.04 4.14 -10.23
C THR A 139 -11.28 3.59 -9.03
N LEU A 140 -10.23 4.26 -8.57
CA LEU A 140 -9.50 3.87 -7.37
C LEU A 140 -10.37 3.85 -6.11
N GLN A 141 -11.28 4.81 -5.96
CA GLN A 141 -12.24 4.87 -4.86
C GLN A 141 -13.22 3.68 -4.90
N LEU A 142 -13.75 3.36 -6.08
CA LEU A 142 -14.63 2.20 -6.26
C LEU A 142 -13.89 0.89 -6.00
N MET A 143 -12.64 0.77 -6.44
CA MET A 143 -11.78 -0.38 -6.14
C MET A 143 -11.53 -0.51 -4.64
N LYS A 144 -11.17 0.59 -3.96
CA LYS A 144 -11.03 0.63 -2.48
C LYS A 144 -12.31 0.17 -1.79
N TYR A 145 -13.48 0.65 -2.24
CA TYR A 145 -14.76 0.23 -1.72
C TYR A 145 -14.99 -1.28 -1.92
N LEU A 146 -14.75 -1.82 -3.12
CA LEU A 146 -14.93 -3.24 -3.41
C LEU A 146 -14.02 -4.12 -2.55
N VAL A 147 -12.75 -3.74 -2.40
CA VAL A 147 -11.77 -4.43 -1.53
C VAL A 147 -12.28 -4.48 -0.08
N LEU A 148 -12.72 -3.33 0.45
CA LEU A 148 -13.07 -3.20 1.87
C LEU A 148 -14.46 -3.73 2.21
N ARG A 149 -15.46 -3.55 1.35
CA ARG A 149 -16.88 -3.86 1.64
C ARG A 149 -17.36 -5.16 1.03
N LYS A 150 -16.79 -5.58 -0.11
CA LYS A 150 -17.24 -6.76 -0.85
C LYS A 150 -16.05 -7.60 -1.36
N PRO A 151 -15.16 -8.08 -0.47
CA PRO A 151 -13.98 -8.84 -0.87
C PRO A 151 -14.33 -10.10 -1.67
N ALA A 152 -15.49 -10.72 -1.41
CA ALA A 152 -15.99 -11.87 -2.18
C ALA A 152 -16.28 -11.52 -3.66
N VAL A 153 -16.82 -10.32 -3.92
CA VAL A 153 -17.06 -9.84 -5.30
C VAL A 153 -15.73 -9.59 -6.00
N LEU A 154 -14.78 -8.95 -5.34
CA LEU A 154 -13.44 -8.75 -5.91
C LEU A 154 -12.74 -10.08 -6.20
N LYS A 155 -12.80 -11.04 -5.27
CA LYS A 155 -12.29 -12.40 -5.48
C LYS A 155 -12.93 -13.05 -6.71
N SER A 156 -14.24 -12.88 -6.91
CA SER A 156 -14.94 -13.43 -8.07
C SER A 156 -14.53 -12.77 -9.40
N VAL A 157 -14.27 -11.46 -9.40
CA VAL A 157 -13.80 -10.74 -10.60
C VAL A 157 -12.37 -11.15 -10.92
N ILE A 158 -11.48 -11.21 -9.93
CA ILE A 158 -10.09 -11.68 -10.11
C ILE A 158 -10.07 -13.13 -10.61
N GLY A 159 -10.90 -14.01 -10.01
CA GLY A 159 -11.01 -15.41 -10.42
C GLY A 159 -11.58 -15.61 -11.83
N LYS A 160 -12.39 -14.67 -12.33
CA LYS A 160 -12.87 -14.65 -13.71
C LYS A 160 -11.85 -14.12 -14.71
N LEU A 161 -10.99 -13.18 -14.30
CA LEU A 161 -10.00 -12.52 -15.17
C LEU A 161 -8.72 -13.35 -15.35
N LYS A 162 -8.35 -14.16 -14.37
CA LYS A 162 -7.29 -15.16 -14.46
C LYS A 162 -7.84 -16.44 -13.90
N GLY A 163 -7.91 -17.49 -14.73
CA GLY A 163 -8.22 -18.84 -14.28
C GLY A 163 -7.48 -19.12 -12.96
N GLU A 164 -8.27 -19.17 -11.89
CA GLU A 164 -7.88 -19.45 -10.50
C GLU A 164 -6.41 -19.19 -10.13
N SER A 165 -5.94 -17.95 -10.19
CA SER A 165 -4.71 -17.60 -9.45
C SER A 165 -5.09 -17.08 -8.08
N GLU A 166 -4.92 -17.94 -7.08
CA GLU A 166 -4.96 -17.57 -5.66
C GLU A 166 -4.15 -16.28 -5.46
N VAL A 167 -4.74 -15.26 -4.84
CA VAL A 167 -3.96 -14.15 -4.24
C VAL A 167 -2.87 -14.81 -3.40
N ARG A 168 -1.61 -14.73 -3.86
CA ARG A 168 -0.47 -15.46 -3.30
C ARG A 168 -0.45 -15.28 -1.78
N ARG A 169 -0.26 -16.38 -1.02
CA ARG A 169 -0.28 -16.37 0.46
C ARG A 169 0.62 -15.29 1.07
N GLY A 170 1.74 -14.94 0.42
CA GLY A 170 2.63 -13.85 0.84
C GLY A 170 1.95 -12.48 0.90
N TYR A 171 1.29 -12.08 -0.19
CA TYR A 171 0.57 -10.80 -0.27
C TYR A 171 -0.57 -10.69 0.74
N ARG A 172 -1.31 -11.78 0.98
CA ARG A 172 -2.33 -11.80 2.04
C ARG A 172 -1.73 -11.54 3.41
N ARG A 173 -0.55 -12.11 3.69
CA ARG A 173 0.13 -11.96 4.97
C ARG A 173 0.57 -10.52 5.22
N GLU A 174 1.12 -9.86 4.21
CA GLU A 174 1.55 -8.45 4.30
C GLU A 174 0.35 -7.53 4.52
N VAL A 175 -0.72 -7.68 3.73
CA VAL A 175 -1.94 -6.88 3.89
C VAL A 175 -2.58 -7.07 5.27
N ILE A 176 -2.64 -8.31 5.78
CA ILE A 176 -3.16 -8.59 7.13
C ILE A 176 -2.24 -7.99 8.20
N THR A 177 -0.92 -8.08 8.02
CA THR A 177 0.05 -7.54 8.99
C THR A 177 -0.07 -6.02 9.07
N GLU A 178 -0.19 -5.35 7.93
CA GLU A 178 -0.35 -3.89 7.86
C GLU A 178 -1.70 -3.44 8.45
N LEU A 179 -2.80 -4.13 8.08
CA LEU A 179 -4.12 -3.88 8.66
C LEU A 179 -4.12 -4.05 10.18
N LEU A 180 -3.49 -5.11 10.71
CA LEU A 180 -3.41 -5.35 12.15
C LEU A 180 -2.39 -4.45 12.87
N SER A 181 -1.51 -3.78 12.13
CA SER A 181 -0.56 -2.82 12.72
C SER A 181 -1.19 -1.46 12.96
N SER A 182 -2.26 -1.11 12.22
CA SER A 182 -3.04 0.10 12.42
C SER A 182 -3.78 0.12 13.76
N GLU A 183 -3.53 1.14 14.58
CA GLU A 183 -4.25 1.34 15.86
C GLU A 183 -5.77 1.50 15.67
N GLN A 184 -6.18 2.06 14.54
CA GLN A 184 -7.60 2.23 14.22
C GLN A 184 -8.28 0.88 13.93
N ALA A 185 -7.60 -0.01 13.19
CA ALA A 185 -8.08 -1.35 12.95
C ALA A 185 -8.10 -2.19 14.25
N LYS A 186 -7.08 -2.04 15.11
CA LYS A 186 -7.07 -2.67 16.45
C LYS A 186 -8.24 -2.18 17.30
N SER A 187 -8.57 -0.89 17.25
CA SER A 187 -9.71 -0.33 17.98
C SER A 187 -11.04 -0.91 17.47
N GLU A 188 -11.22 -1.04 16.17
CA GLU A 188 -12.45 -1.60 15.58
C GLU A 188 -12.59 -3.11 15.83
N LEU A 189 -11.48 -3.86 15.85
CA LEU A 189 -11.48 -5.28 16.20
C LEU A 189 -11.73 -5.51 17.70
N ARG A 190 -11.42 -4.54 18.57
CA ARG A 190 -11.71 -4.61 20.01
C ARG A 190 -13.17 -4.30 20.35
N ASN A 191 -13.96 -3.78 19.41
CA ASN A 191 -15.37 -3.52 19.63
C ASN A 191 -16.14 -4.85 19.79
N LYS A 192 -17.04 -4.94 20.77
CA LYS A 192 -17.91 -6.11 21.01
C LYS A 192 -18.72 -6.54 19.79
N SER A 193 -19.04 -5.60 18.90
CA SER A 193 -19.73 -5.89 17.63
C SER A 193 -18.91 -6.74 16.66
N SER A 194 -17.58 -6.78 16.83
CA SER A 194 -16.63 -7.50 15.97
C SER A 194 -16.24 -8.87 16.55
N GLU A 195 -16.71 -9.18 17.76
CA GLU A 195 -16.32 -10.38 18.52
C GLU A 195 -16.80 -11.67 17.83
N SER A 196 -18.04 -11.69 17.32
CA SER A 196 -18.57 -12.83 16.55
C SER A 196 -17.79 -13.09 15.26
N LEU A 197 -17.39 -12.02 14.58
CA LEU A 197 -16.57 -12.07 13.36
C LEU A 197 -15.17 -12.61 13.65
N LEU A 198 -14.57 -12.20 14.76
CA LEU A 198 -13.27 -12.72 15.21
C LEU A 198 -13.34 -14.21 15.56
N VAL A 199 -14.43 -14.64 16.22
CA VAL A 199 -14.68 -16.06 16.54
C VAL A 199 -14.78 -16.87 15.25
N GLU A 200 -15.59 -16.45 14.28
CA GLU A 200 -15.77 -17.14 13.00
C GLU A 200 -14.44 -17.23 12.20
N ILE A 201 -13.64 -16.17 12.23
CA ILE A 201 -12.30 -16.15 11.60
C ILE A 201 -11.34 -17.12 12.29
N LEU A 202 -11.36 -17.19 13.63
CA LEU A 202 -10.51 -18.09 14.40
C LEU A 202 -10.90 -19.55 14.16
N GLU A 203 -12.20 -19.85 14.16
CA GLU A 203 -12.77 -21.17 13.86
C GLU A 203 -12.46 -21.66 12.44
N GLY A 204 -12.38 -20.75 11.47
CA GLY A 204 -11.99 -21.08 10.09
C GLY A 204 -10.48 -21.14 9.84
N SER A 205 -9.64 -20.85 10.85
CA SER A 205 -8.19 -20.74 10.68
C SER A 205 -7.44 -22.01 11.07
N SER A 206 -6.14 -22.06 10.77
CA SER A 206 -5.24 -23.11 11.27
C SER A 206 -5.02 -23.06 12.79
N LEU A 207 -5.58 -22.05 13.48
CA LEU A 207 -5.67 -21.95 14.93
C LEU A 207 -6.91 -22.63 15.49
N ALA A 208 -7.82 -23.15 14.66
CA ALA A 208 -8.97 -23.93 15.13
C ALA A 208 -8.55 -25.23 15.85
N SER A 209 -7.35 -25.75 15.56
CA SER A 209 -6.79 -26.86 16.35
C SER A 209 -6.44 -26.35 17.75
N SER A 210 -7.20 -26.81 18.75
CA SER A 210 -7.08 -26.45 20.17
C SER A 210 -5.63 -26.45 20.67
N GLU A 211 -4.80 -27.41 20.24
CA GLU A 211 -3.40 -27.54 20.65
C GLU A 211 -2.50 -26.38 20.17
N LYS A 212 -2.60 -25.96 18.90
CA LYS A 212 -1.76 -24.87 18.36
C LYS A 212 -2.15 -23.53 18.95
N PHE A 213 -3.45 -23.31 19.16
CA PHE A 213 -3.96 -22.10 19.77
C PHE A 213 -3.61 -22.02 21.26
N ALA A 214 -3.78 -23.11 22.00
CA ALA A 214 -3.34 -23.21 23.39
C ALA A 214 -1.83 -22.96 23.53
N LYS A 215 -1.02 -23.53 22.64
CA LYS A 215 0.44 -23.32 22.64
C LYS A 215 0.81 -21.86 22.35
N LEU A 216 0.11 -21.17 21.44
CA LEU A 216 0.33 -19.75 21.13
C LEU A 216 -0.12 -18.83 22.28
N LEU A 217 -1.29 -19.09 22.87
CA LEU A 217 -1.79 -18.33 24.02
C LEU A 217 -0.88 -18.50 25.25
N ALA A 218 -0.40 -19.73 25.49
CA ALA A 218 0.49 -20.07 26.60
C ALA A 218 1.94 -19.63 26.39
N THR A 219 2.38 -19.24 25.19
CA THR A 219 3.79 -18.85 24.98
C THR A 219 3.98 -17.39 24.61
N LYS A 220 3.01 -16.73 23.95
CA LYS A 220 3.24 -15.41 23.34
C LYS A 220 2.23 -14.32 23.69
N ILE A 221 1.01 -14.66 24.13
CA ILE A 221 -0.10 -13.67 24.18
C ILE A 221 -0.55 -13.38 25.61
N LEU A 222 -0.67 -14.40 26.48
CA LEU A 222 -1.19 -14.19 27.83
C LEU A 222 -0.07 -13.88 28.83
N SER A 223 -0.28 -12.81 29.60
CA SER A 223 0.49 -12.55 30.82
C SER A 223 0.33 -13.69 31.82
N LYS A 224 1.29 -13.86 32.75
CA LYS A 224 1.26 -14.95 33.73
C LYS A 224 -0.09 -15.06 34.47
N ARG A 225 -0.71 -13.91 34.77
CA ARG A 225 -2.01 -13.81 35.46
C ARG A 225 -3.18 -14.22 34.57
N ALA A 226 -3.20 -13.79 33.31
CA ALA A 226 -4.23 -14.15 32.34
C ALA A 226 -4.13 -15.63 31.91
N ARG A 227 -2.90 -16.18 31.88
CA ARG A 227 -2.65 -17.60 31.63
C ARG A 227 -3.27 -18.48 32.72
N THR A 228 -3.17 -18.11 33.98
CA THR A 228 -3.78 -18.86 35.10
C THR A 228 -5.31 -18.84 35.06
N ALA A 229 -5.91 -17.71 34.68
CA ALA A 229 -7.36 -17.61 34.51
C ALA A 229 -7.86 -18.44 33.32
N PHE A 230 -7.17 -18.35 32.18
CA PHE A 230 -7.49 -19.10 30.97
C PHE A 230 -7.37 -20.63 31.17
N LEU A 231 -6.30 -21.08 31.84
CA LEU A 231 -6.13 -22.50 32.16
C LEU A 231 -7.19 -23.00 33.16
N LYS A 232 -7.67 -22.17 34.09
CA LYS A 232 -8.77 -22.52 35.00
C LYS A 232 -10.10 -22.73 34.28
N GLU A 233 -10.36 -22.00 33.19
CA GLU A 233 -11.59 -22.19 32.39
C GLU A 233 -11.48 -23.34 31.39
N LEU A 234 -10.28 -23.62 30.85
CA LEU A 234 -10.05 -24.75 29.94
C LEU A 234 -9.93 -26.09 30.65
N ILE A 235 -9.55 -26.08 31.92
CA ILE A 235 -9.39 -27.27 32.76
C ILE A 235 -10.44 -27.25 33.90
N PRO A 236 -11.74 -27.42 33.62
CA PRO A 236 -12.67 -27.87 34.65
C PRO A 236 -12.45 -29.35 35.00
N GLN A 237 -11.82 -30.15 34.12
CA GLN A 237 -11.78 -31.61 34.25
C GLN A 237 -10.50 -32.21 34.84
N ALA A 238 -9.33 -31.57 34.80
CA ALA A 238 -8.12 -32.21 35.35
C ALA A 238 -7.99 -32.09 36.89
N VAL A 239 -8.75 -31.18 37.53
CA VAL A 239 -8.69 -31.00 39.00
C VAL A 239 -9.60 -32.00 39.74
N GLU A 240 -10.51 -32.69 39.05
CA GLU A 240 -11.30 -33.78 39.65
C GLU A 240 -10.56 -35.12 39.71
N GLU A 241 -9.58 -35.35 38.83
CA GLU A 241 -8.79 -36.59 38.85
C GLU A 241 -7.73 -36.59 39.96
N GLU A 242 -7.04 -35.48 40.22
CA GLU A 242 -6.10 -35.38 41.36
C GLU A 242 -6.81 -35.52 42.72
N LYS A 243 -8.08 -35.08 42.84
CA LYS A 243 -8.87 -35.28 44.06
C LYS A 243 -9.38 -36.71 44.22
N LYS A 244 -9.59 -37.45 43.11
CA LYS A 244 -9.93 -38.88 43.16
C LYS A 244 -8.73 -39.74 43.51
N GLU A 245 -7.54 -39.47 42.97
CA GLU A 245 -6.32 -40.20 43.34
C GLU A 245 -5.91 -39.95 44.81
N GLN A 246 -5.96 -38.71 45.30
CA GLN A 246 -5.69 -38.42 46.72
C GLN A 246 -6.74 -39.00 47.69
N SER A 247 -7.93 -39.32 47.21
CA SER A 247 -8.97 -39.99 48.01
C SER A 247 -8.84 -41.52 48.03
N LEU A 248 -8.19 -42.11 47.03
CA LEU A 248 -7.94 -43.56 46.93
C LEU A 248 -6.70 -43.98 47.75
N ASP A 249 -5.69 -43.12 47.87
CA ASP A 249 -4.50 -43.37 48.71
C ASP A 249 -4.75 -43.24 50.22
N ARG A 250 -5.98 -42.92 50.65
CA ARG A 250 -6.39 -42.96 52.06
C ARG A 250 -7.13 -44.24 52.46
N PHE A 251 -7.28 -45.19 51.54
CA PHE A 251 -7.99 -46.46 51.77
C PHE A 251 -7.18 -47.72 51.43
N ILE A 252 -5.85 -47.61 51.28
CA ILE A 252 -4.92 -48.75 51.19
C ILE A 252 -4.02 -48.77 52.42
#